data_AF-A0A2V6ATB4-F1
#
_entry.id   AF-A0A2V6ATB4-F1
#
_cell.length_a   1.000
_cell.length_b   1.000
_cell.length_c   1.000
_cell.angle_alpha   90.00
_cell.angle_beta   90.00
_cell.angle_gamma   90.00
#
_symmetry.space_group_name_H-M   'P 1'
#
loop_
_entity.id
_entity.type
_entity.pdbx_description
1 polymer ?
#
loop_
_entity_poly.entity_id
_entity_poly.type
_entity_poly.pdbx_seq_one_letter_code
_entity_poly.pdbx_strand_id
1 'polypeptide(L)'
;MHGATMMKRVAIVLFVGISLQGDYAAQSERSTSPSRQFVIYGADPKIRGAVSSLAEQTKANLLALLRQRDDWKTPVVVNLQSQQANLPEVPPADLRFSQTGFGIKLQLDLTISKNLDVSVVERELVRAVLLEMMYRKQTNISAGAVLVEPPDWLIDGVLALAPGRDPGPLVEALANTGTPLALKKFLHQRPSIFDSSGRTLYRAYSFALVQMLLSEKDGAARLTQYIDHLSASSNDPLADLEAQFGLLADDAERTWQLALKQLKSAQTFSLLTFAESERHLDELLSLKISELNKPMKTVSLDEFTQHKLSAGEKMALEQLRRDLLFFVPQANPVLRPIAREYEAIAGLLSRGKRRGMAKRLLRLEATCQRLVSRMREIDDYMNWFEATQMKSVSGNFTGYLKAVDQSQLQPPRRRDPLSLYVDVVADQFDN
;
A
#
# COMPACT_ATOMS: atom_id res chain seq x y z
N MET A 1 74.80 -47.52 -9.37
CA MET A 1 74.93 -48.98 -9.52
C MET A 1 73.91 -49.61 -8.57
N HIS A 2 72.73 -49.96 -9.08
CA HIS A 2 72.32 -51.33 -9.44
C HIS A 2 72.37 -52.31 -8.25
N GLY A 3 71.18 -52.75 -7.80
CA GLY A 3 71.01 -53.85 -6.86
C GLY A 3 69.58 -53.95 -6.31
N ALA A 4 68.72 -54.66 -7.04
CA ALA A 4 67.35 -55.02 -6.65
C ALA A 4 67.28 -56.48 -6.20
N THR A 5 66.55 -56.79 -5.11
CA THR A 5 65.82 -58.06 -4.85
C THR A 5 65.06 -57.97 -3.50
N MET A 6 63.73 -57.80 -3.46
CA MET A 6 62.63 -58.79 -3.48
C MET A 6 62.41 -59.58 -2.16
N MET A 7 61.24 -59.37 -1.51
CA MET A 7 60.35 -60.38 -0.87
C MET A 7 59.16 -59.66 -0.21
N LYS A 8 57.99 -59.55 -0.88
CA LYS A 8 56.80 -60.43 -0.74
C LYS A 8 56.40 -60.76 0.72
N ARG A 9 55.36 -60.07 1.23
CA ARG A 9 54.29 -60.72 1.99
C ARG A 9 52.93 -60.20 1.52
N VAL A 10 52.14 -61.16 1.09
CA VAL A 10 50.75 -61.10 0.66
C VAL A 10 49.87 -61.13 1.91
N ALA A 11 48.86 -60.28 1.98
CA ALA A 11 47.65 -60.54 2.73
C ALA A 11 46.45 -59.98 1.94
N ILE A 12 45.72 -60.92 1.33
CA ILE A 12 44.41 -60.76 0.72
C ILE A 12 43.38 -61.12 1.79
N VAL A 13 42.45 -60.21 2.12
CA VAL A 13 41.06 -60.49 2.56
C VAL A 13 40.23 -59.25 2.16
N LEU A 14 39.55 -59.30 1.01
CA LEU A 14 38.11 -59.58 0.84
C LEU A 14 37.15 -58.51 1.41
N PHE A 15 36.61 -57.71 0.48
CA PHE A 15 35.21 -57.30 0.29
C PHE A 15 34.21 -57.55 1.44
N VAL A 16 33.48 -56.50 1.84
CA VAL A 16 32.01 -56.38 1.80
C VAL A 16 31.61 -55.08 2.50
N GLY A 17 30.80 -54.25 1.85
CA GLY A 17 30.14 -53.12 2.48
C GLY A 17 29.93 -51.90 1.58
N ILE A 18 29.37 -52.08 0.37
CA ILE A 18 28.68 -50.98 -0.32
C ILE A 18 27.39 -50.75 0.47
N SER A 19 27.48 -49.96 1.52
CA SER A 19 26.31 -49.37 2.15
C SER A 19 25.98 -48.13 1.35
N LEU A 20 24.85 -48.15 0.65
CA LEU A 20 24.16 -46.94 0.21
C LEU A 20 23.99 -46.03 1.43
N GLN A 21 24.88 -45.08 1.61
CA GLN A 21 24.57 -43.88 2.36
C GLN A 21 23.75 -43.02 1.40
N GLY A 22 22.45 -43.25 1.41
CA GLY A 22 21.53 -42.17 1.08
C GLY A 22 21.84 -41.06 2.07
N ASP A 23 22.41 -39.97 1.56
CA ASP A 23 22.57 -38.72 2.30
C ASP A 23 21.19 -38.24 2.72
N TYR A 24 20.69 -38.77 3.84
CA TYR A 24 19.78 -38.04 4.72
C TYR A 24 20.60 -36.92 5.33
N ALA A 25 20.91 -35.91 4.51
CA ALA A 25 21.30 -34.61 5.00
C ALA A 25 20.18 -34.17 5.94
N ALA A 26 20.45 -34.13 7.25
CA ALA A 26 19.58 -33.50 8.22
C ALA A 26 19.21 -32.13 7.63
N GLN A 27 17.94 -31.98 7.27
CA GLN A 27 17.44 -30.83 6.56
C GLN A 27 17.76 -29.62 7.43
N SER A 28 18.79 -28.86 7.07
CA SER A 28 19.18 -27.71 7.89
C SER A 28 17.94 -26.81 7.99
N GLU A 29 17.47 -26.55 9.21
CA GLU A 29 16.39 -25.60 9.51
C GLU A 29 16.84 -24.15 9.26
N ARG A 30 17.69 -23.97 8.24
CA ARG A 30 18.37 -22.76 7.86
C ARG A 30 18.37 -22.67 6.33
N SER A 31 18.09 -21.49 5.83
CA SER A 31 18.26 -21.13 4.42
C SER A 31 18.97 -19.79 4.33
N THR A 32 19.84 -19.64 3.35
CA THR A 32 20.54 -18.37 3.08
C THR A 32 20.01 -17.81 1.77
N SER A 33 19.70 -16.52 1.75
CA SER A 33 19.21 -15.88 0.55
C SER A 33 20.29 -15.78 -0.53
N PRO A 34 19.91 -15.58 -1.82
CA PRO A 34 20.86 -15.44 -2.92
C PRO A 34 21.95 -14.38 -2.71
N SER A 35 21.61 -13.22 -2.15
CA SER A 35 22.59 -12.17 -1.83
C SER A 35 23.44 -12.49 -0.61
N ARG A 36 23.07 -13.53 0.16
CA ARG A 36 23.62 -13.93 1.46
C ARG A 36 23.42 -12.93 2.60
N GLN A 37 22.69 -11.84 2.35
CA GLN A 37 22.35 -10.87 3.40
C GLN A 37 21.37 -11.47 4.41
N PHE A 38 20.41 -12.26 3.95
CA PHE A 38 19.38 -12.81 4.82
C PHE A 38 19.69 -14.27 5.18
N VAL A 39 19.72 -14.56 6.48
CA VAL A 39 19.88 -15.92 7.01
C VAL A 39 18.61 -16.29 7.75
N ILE A 40 17.85 -17.24 7.20
CA ILE A 40 16.50 -17.55 7.65
C ILE A 40 16.51 -18.89 8.38
N TYR A 41 16.09 -18.89 9.64
CA TYR A 41 15.91 -20.08 10.46
C TYR A 41 14.43 -20.44 10.59
N GLY A 42 14.09 -21.72 10.60
CA GLY A 42 12.73 -22.20 10.81
C GLY A 42 12.51 -23.61 10.27
N ALA A 43 11.46 -24.29 10.72
CA ALA A 43 11.22 -25.70 10.38
C ALA A 43 10.82 -25.92 8.90
N ASP A 44 9.92 -25.10 8.35
CA ASP A 44 9.33 -25.33 7.01
C ASP A 44 10.18 -24.73 5.86
N PRO A 45 10.76 -25.55 4.97
CA PRO A 45 11.55 -25.07 3.84
C PRO A 45 10.77 -24.20 2.84
N LYS A 46 9.46 -24.42 2.67
CA LYS A 46 8.63 -23.62 1.75
C LYS A 46 8.46 -22.21 2.28
N ILE A 47 8.18 -22.07 3.58
CA ILE A 47 8.05 -20.76 4.23
C ILE A 47 9.40 -20.04 4.22
N ARG A 48 10.51 -20.74 4.51
CA ARG A 48 11.86 -20.17 4.40
C ARG A 48 12.13 -19.62 2.99
N GLY A 49 11.78 -20.38 1.95
CA GLY A 49 11.94 -19.94 0.56
C GLY A 49 11.08 -18.72 0.19
N ALA A 50 9.84 -18.68 0.67
CA ALA A 50 8.92 -17.54 0.45
C ALA A 50 9.44 -16.27 1.14
N VAL A 51 9.83 -16.36 2.41
CA VAL A 51 10.38 -15.22 3.16
C VAL A 51 11.72 -14.76 2.56
N SER A 52 12.56 -15.69 2.08
CA SER A 52 13.79 -15.35 1.36
C SER A 52 13.52 -14.54 0.10
N SER A 53 12.51 -14.96 -0.68
CA SER A 53 12.16 -14.29 -1.93
C SER A 53 11.60 -12.89 -1.66
N LEU A 54 10.74 -12.77 -0.63
CA LEU A 54 10.20 -11.49 -0.19
C LEU A 54 11.31 -10.54 0.29
N ALA A 55 12.25 -11.02 1.10
CA ALA A 55 13.37 -10.23 1.60
C ALA A 55 14.26 -9.69 0.47
N GLU A 56 14.62 -10.54 -0.50
CA GLU A 56 15.39 -10.10 -1.67
C GLU A 56 14.62 -9.11 -2.54
N GLN A 57 13.33 -9.34 -2.77
CA GLN A 57 12.50 -8.44 -3.56
C GLN A 57 12.35 -7.07 -2.88
N THR A 58 12.05 -7.05 -1.58
CA THR A 58 11.92 -5.82 -0.79
C THR A 58 13.22 -5.02 -0.81
N LYS A 59 14.36 -5.69 -0.63
CA LYS A 59 15.66 -5.04 -0.75
C LYS A 59 15.92 -4.51 -2.17
N ALA A 60 15.70 -5.33 -3.19
CA ALA A 60 15.93 -4.95 -4.57
C ALA A 60 15.11 -3.72 -4.95
N ASN A 61 13.86 -3.63 -4.48
CA ASN A 61 12.99 -2.47 -4.68
C ASN A 61 13.58 -1.20 -4.05
N LEU A 62 14.04 -1.29 -2.79
CA LEU A 62 14.68 -0.16 -2.09
C LEU A 62 15.98 0.28 -2.79
N LEU A 63 16.86 -0.66 -3.14
CA LEU A 63 18.12 -0.35 -3.83
C LEU A 63 17.89 0.25 -5.21
N ALA A 64 16.89 -0.24 -5.96
CA ALA A 64 16.51 0.31 -7.25
C ALA A 64 16.01 1.76 -7.13
N LEU A 65 15.18 2.03 -6.11
CA LEU A 65 14.66 3.37 -5.80
C LEU A 65 15.81 4.34 -5.44
N LEU A 66 16.78 3.89 -4.65
CA LEU A 66 17.97 4.66 -4.27
C LEU A 66 19.08 4.68 -5.33
N ARG A 67 18.93 3.91 -6.41
CA ARG A 67 19.95 3.68 -7.45
C ARG A 67 21.29 3.20 -6.89
N GLN A 68 21.24 2.38 -5.84
CA GLN A 68 22.40 1.81 -5.17
C GLN A 68 22.70 0.40 -5.67
N ARG A 69 23.96 0.00 -5.52
CA ARG A 69 24.37 -1.40 -5.70
C ARG A 69 24.14 -2.17 -4.41
N ASP A 70 24.11 -3.49 -4.52
CA ASP A 70 24.01 -4.36 -3.37
C ASP A 70 25.40 -4.56 -2.73
N ASP A 71 25.70 -3.76 -1.71
CA ASP A 71 26.99 -3.70 -1.00
C ASP A 71 26.84 -3.81 0.53
N TRP A 72 25.84 -4.58 0.97
CA TRP A 72 25.58 -4.85 2.38
C TRP A 72 26.81 -5.45 3.10
N LYS A 73 26.96 -5.16 4.39
CA LYS A 73 28.05 -5.69 5.23
C LYS A 73 27.58 -6.53 6.40
N THR A 74 26.41 -6.18 6.95
CA THR A 74 25.85 -6.86 8.12
C THR A 74 24.70 -7.76 7.68
N PRO A 75 24.75 -9.08 7.96
CA PRO A 75 23.64 -9.97 7.64
C PRO A 75 22.44 -9.71 8.57
N VAL A 76 21.24 -9.92 8.03
CA VAL A 76 19.98 -9.91 8.78
C VAL A 76 19.57 -11.35 9.06
N VAL A 77 19.48 -11.70 10.34
CA VAL A 77 19.00 -13.01 10.77
C VAL A 77 17.49 -12.96 10.87
N VAL A 78 16.78 -13.89 10.23
CA VAL A 78 15.31 -13.98 10.27
C VAL A 78 14.93 -15.29 10.95
N ASN A 79 14.23 -15.24 12.08
CA ASN A 79 13.77 -16.44 12.78
C ASN A 79 12.28 -16.62 12.58
N LEU A 80 11.90 -17.74 11.97
CA LEU A 80 10.50 -18.10 11.76
C LEU A 80 10.04 -18.99 12.91
N GLN A 81 9.05 -18.52 13.65
CA GLN A 81 8.43 -19.25 14.75
C GLN A 81 6.97 -19.53 14.41
N SER A 82 6.52 -20.76 14.61
CA SER A 82 5.09 -21.08 14.48
C SER A 82 4.34 -20.50 15.67
N GLN A 83 3.14 -19.94 15.44
CA GLN A 83 2.27 -19.50 16.54
C GLN A 83 1.94 -20.68 17.47
N GLN A 84 2.28 -20.55 18.76
CA GLN A 84 2.00 -21.56 19.77
C GLN A 84 0.79 -21.14 20.60
N ALA A 85 -0.19 -22.04 20.76
CA ALA A 85 -1.46 -21.78 21.44
C ALA A 85 -1.34 -21.43 22.94
N ASN A 86 -0.18 -21.65 23.56
CA ASN A 86 0.03 -21.55 25.01
C ASN A 86 1.06 -20.48 25.43
N LEU A 87 1.55 -19.67 24.49
CA LEU A 87 2.46 -18.56 24.79
C LEU A 87 1.72 -17.22 24.76
N PRO A 88 2.19 -16.19 25.49
CA PRO A 88 1.65 -14.84 25.38
C PRO A 88 1.66 -14.37 23.91
N GLU A 89 0.72 -13.49 23.54
CA GLU A 89 0.65 -12.94 22.18
C GLU A 89 1.97 -12.28 21.79
N VAL A 90 2.78 -13.00 20.99
CA VAL A 90 4.01 -12.48 20.40
C VAL A 90 3.61 -11.64 19.18
N PRO A 91 4.22 -10.46 18.98
CA PRO A 91 4.00 -9.69 17.76
C PRO A 91 4.25 -10.54 16.50
N PRO A 92 3.49 -10.29 15.41
CA PRO A 92 3.64 -11.05 14.16
C PRO A 92 5.01 -10.86 13.50
N ALA A 93 5.64 -9.70 13.70
CA ALA A 93 7.01 -9.42 13.33
C ALA A 93 7.64 -8.53 14.42
N ASP A 94 8.83 -8.89 14.89
CA ASP A 94 9.62 -8.13 15.86
C ASP A 94 11.06 -8.03 15.36
N LEU A 95 11.46 -6.82 14.93
CA LEU A 95 12.84 -6.57 14.55
C LEU A 95 13.64 -6.05 15.76
N ARG A 96 14.58 -6.87 16.18
CA ARG A 96 15.55 -6.61 17.23
C ARG A 96 16.84 -6.08 16.63
N PHE A 97 17.17 -4.87 17.04
CA PHE A 97 18.44 -4.23 16.73
C PHE A 97 19.28 -4.18 18.01
N SER A 98 20.41 -4.87 18.01
CA SER A 98 21.25 -4.98 19.21
C SER A 98 22.73 -4.95 18.86
N GLN A 99 23.55 -4.50 19.79
CA GLN A 99 24.99 -4.62 19.69
C GLN A 99 25.48 -5.89 20.39
N THR A 100 26.39 -6.60 19.73
CA THR A 100 27.14 -7.71 20.31
C THR A 100 28.62 -7.33 20.38
N GLY A 101 29.44 -8.10 21.11
CA GLY A 101 30.90 -7.91 21.13
C GLY A 101 31.58 -8.01 19.76
N PHE A 102 30.87 -8.49 18.73
CA PHE A 102 31.33 -8.63 17.35
C PHE A 102 30.72 -7.60 16.38
N GLY A 103 30.03 -6.58 16.91
CA GLY A 103 29.35 -5.56 16.12
C GLY A 103 27.84 -5.67 16.19
N ILE A 104 27.17 -5.03 15.24
CA ILE A 104 25.71 -4.92 15.19
C ILE A 104 25.09 -6.26 14.78
N LYS A 105 24.01 -6.63 15.46
CA LYS A 105 23.17 -7.77 15.12
C LYS A 105 21.77 -7.29 14.77
N LEU A 106 21.37 -7.56 13.52
CA LEU A 106 20.01 -7.39 13.01
C LEU A 106 19.30 -8.74 13.09
N GLN A 107 18.25 -8.84 13.91
CA GLN A 107 17.46 -10.05 14.06
C GLN A 107 15.97 -9.75 13.91
N LEU A 108 15.32 -10.35 12.93
CA LEU A 108 13.88 -10.27 12.70
C LEU A 108 13.21 -11.56 13.15
N ASP A 109 12.42 -11.50 14.21
CA ASP A 109 11.63 -12.62 14.70
C ASP A 109 10.23 -12.54 14.06
N LEU A 110 9.84 -13.53 13.26
CA LEU A 110 8.55 -13.60 12.56
C LEU A 110 7.70 -14.73 13.12
N THR A 111 6.49 -14.39 13.56
CA THR A 111 5.50 -15.36 14.01
C THR A 111 4.61 -15.76 12.84
N ILE A 112 4.81 -16.96 12.31
CA ILE A 112 4.02 -17.50 11.21
C ILE A 112 2.67 -17.97 11.75
N SER A 113 1.61 -17.31 11.28
CA SER A 113 0.22 -17.68 11.49
C SER A 113 -0.48 -17.83 10.13
N LYS A 114 -1.65 -18.49 10.10
CA LYS A 114 -2.48 -18.60 8.88
C LYS A 114 -2.87 -17.23 8.29
N ASN A 115 -2.81 -16.19 9.12
CA ASN A 115 -3.30 -14.85 8.88
C ASN A 115 -2.17 -13.81 8.86
N LEU A 116 -0.93 -14.23 8.56
CA LEU A 116 0.22 -13.32 8.50
C LEU A 116 -0.03 -12.20 7.47
N ASP A 117 0.05 -10.95 7.93
CA ASP A 117 0.02 -9.79 7.04
C ASP A 117 1.43 -9.58 6.46
N VAL A 118 1.56 -9.86 5.16
CA VAL A 118 2.82 -9.70 4.42
C VAL A 118 3.31 -8.26 4.48
N SER A 119 2.40 -7.28 4.55
CA SER A 119 2.74 -5.85 4.60
C SER A 119 3.54 -5.49 5.86
N VAL A 120 3.25 -6.16 6.98
CA VAL A 120 3.98 -5.98 8.24
C VAL A 120 5.39 -6.56 8.12
N VAL A 121 5.53 -7.71 7.46
CA VAL A 121 6.84 -8.34 7.21
C VAL A 121 7.69 -7.48 6.28
N GLU A 122 7.11 -6.98 5.18
CA GLU A 122 7.80 -6.06 4.25
C GLU A 122 8.28 -4.80 4.97
N ARG A 123 7.45 -4.25 5.87
CA ARG A 123 7.80 -3.08 6.67
C ARG A 123 9.02 -3.31 7.56
N GLU A 124 9.04 -4.41 8.31
CA GLU A 124 10.19 -4.73 9.16
C GLU A 124 11.43 -5.13 8.34
N LEU A 125 11.26 -5.72 7.16
CA LEU A 125 12.36 -5.98 6.22
C LEU A 125 12.97 -4.68 5.69
N VAL A 126 12.16 -3.70 5.26
CA VAL A 126 12.65 -2.37 4.87
C VAL A 126 13.36 -1.70 6.03
N ARG A 127 12.78 -1.75 7.24
CA ARG A 127 13.39 -1.21 8.45
C ARG A 127 14.76 -1.84 8.74
N ALA A 128 14.88 -3.17 8.60
CA ALA A 128 16.13 -3.89 8.80
C ALA A 128 17.21 -3.49 7.78
N VAL A 129 16.84 -3.34 6.50
CA VAL A 129 17.77 -2.90 5.46
C VAL A 129 18.18 -1.43 5.67
N LEU A 130 17.26 -0.55 6.06
CA LEU A 130 17.59 0.84 6.37
C LEU A 130 18.52 0.96 7.58
N LEU A 131 18.29 0.18 8.65
CA LEU A 131 19.20 0.11 9.79
C LEU A 131 20.59 -0.41 9.37
N GLU A 132 20.65 -1.40 8.48
CA GLU A 132 21.94 -1.83 7.92
C GLU A 132 22.64 -0.67 7.22
N MET A 133 21.94 0.08 6.36
CA MET A 133 22.50 1.22 5.63
C MET A 133 22.99 2.33 6.57
N MET A 134 22.16 2.75 7.53
CA MET A 134 22.47 3.80 8.52
C MET A 134 23.77 3.51 9.29
N TYR A 135 24.00 2.25 9.65
CA TYR A 135 25.13 1.86 10.47
C TYR A 135 26.25 1.13 9.70
N ARG A 136 26.12 0.95 8.37
CA ARG A 136 27.07 0.18 7.53
C ARG A 136 28.52 0.64 7.64
N LYS A 137 28.72 1.96 7.80
CA LYS A 137 30.05 2.60 7.85
C LYS A 137 30.56 2.77 9.28
N GLN A 138 29.76 2.43 10.29
CA GLN A 138 30.13 2.62 11.69
C GLN A 138 30.82 1.38 12.24
N THR A 139 32.08 1.56 12.62
CA THR A 139 32.91 0.47 13.14
C THR A 139 32.93 0.42 14.67
N ASN A 140 32.64 1.53 15.36
CA ASN A 140 32.75 1.68 16.80
C ASN A 140 31.47 2.27 17.41
N ILE A 141 30.44 1.44 17.55
CA ILE A 141 29.27 1.78 18.37
C ILE A 141 29.61 1.44 19.82
N SER A 142 29.34 2.33 20.76
CA SER A 142 29.60 2.06 22.18
C SER A 142 28.56 1.07 22.72
N ALA A 143 29.02 0.05 23.46
CA ALA A 143 28.12 -0.88 24.13
C ALA A 143 27.13 -0.12 25.03
N GLY A 144 25.82 -0.34 24.80
CA GLY A 144 24.75 0.38 25.50
C GLY A 144 24.36 1.73 24.91
N ALA A 145 24.90 2.11 23.75
CA ALA A 145 24.44 3.29 23.02
C ALA A 145 22.96 3.13 22.63
N VAL A 146 22.20 4.21 22.75
CA VAL A 146 20.84 4.28 22.23
C VAL A 146 20.92 4.39 20.71
N LEU A 147 20.38 3.39 20.03
CA LEU A 147 20.39 3.33 18.57
C LEU A 147 19.18 4.09 18.02
N VAL A 148 19.46 4.98 17.06
CA VAL A 148 18.44 5.72 16.30
C VAL A 148 17.77 4.79 15.29
N GLU A 149 16.44 4.85 15.25
CA GLU A 149 15.59 4.14 14.30
C GLU A 149 15.36 4.96 13.03
N PRO A 150 15.22 4.33 11.85
CA PRO A 150 14.81 5.05 10.65
C PRO A 150 13.41 5.66 10.85
N PRO A 151 13.15 6.89 10.37
CA PRO A 151 11.84 7.51 10.47
C PRO A 151 10.74 6.70 9.77
N ASP A 152 9.56 6.63 10.39
CA ASP A 152 8.43 5.85 9.85
C ASP A 152 7.99 6.34 8.46
N TRP A 153 8.08 7.65 8.19
CA TRP A 153 7.72 8.22 6.88
C TRP A 153 8.62 7.70 5.76
N LEU A 154 9.89 7.39 6.07
CA LEU A 154 10.83 6.87 5.08
C LEU A 154 10.47 5.43 4.75
N ILE A 155 10.17 4.62 5.78
CA ILE A 155 9.75 3.23 5.62
C ILE A 155 8.46 3.16 4.78
N ASP A 156 7.42 3.87 5.23
CA ASP A 156 6.09 3.83 4.60
C ASP A 156 6.12 4.44 3.19
N GLY A 157 6.90 5.51 2.97
CA GLY A 157 7.05 6.14 1.67
C GLY A 157 7.81 5.30 0.65
N VAL A 158 8.89 4.62 1.07
CA VAL A 158 9.61 3.65 0.22
C VAL A 158 8.69 2.49 -0.17
N LEU A 159 7.95 1.93 0.79
CA LEU A 159 7.02 0.85 0.52
C LEU A 159 5.92 1.25 -0.47
N ALA A 160 5.39 2.47 -0.34
CA ALA A 160 4.38 3.00 -1.25
C ALA A 160 4.89 3.18 -2.69
N LEU A 161 6.19 3.37 -2.88
CA LEU A 161 6.84 3.51 -4.18
C LEU A 161 7.40 2.19 -4.74
N ALA A 162 7.19 1.06 -4.05
CA ALA A 162 7.65 -0.23 -4.53
C ALA A 162 6.98 -0.59 -5.87
N PRO A 163 7.70 -1.23 -6.81
CA PRO A 163 7.13 -1.69 -8.08
C PRO A 163 5.87 -2.54 -7.89
N GLY A 164 4.83 -2.26 -8.68
CA GLY A 164 3.56 -2.98 -8.63
C GLY A 164 2.58 -2.48 -7.56
N ARG A 165 2.92 -1.46 -6.77
CA ARG A 165 1.97 -0.77 -5.89
C ARG A 165 1.17 0.25 -6.69
N ASP A 166 -0.14 0.27 -6.44
CA ASP A 166 -1.02 1.32 -6.95
C ASP A 166 -1.03 2.51 -5.97
N PRO A 167 -0.52 3.70 -6.38
CA PRO A 167 -0.57 4.89 -5.53
C PRO A 167 -1.98 5.51 -5.46
N GLY A 168 -2.94 5.07 -6.29
CA GLY A 168 -4.30 5.63 -6.38
C GLY A 168 -4.98 5.88 -5.04
N PRO A 169 -5.11 4.87 -4.15
CA PRO A 169 -5.76 5.03 -2.85
C PRO A 169 -5.05 6.04 -1.93
N LEU A 170 -3.72 6.16 -2.03
CA LEU A 170 -2.95 7.14 -1.24
C LEU A 170 -3.17 8.55 -1.78
N VAL A 171 -3.16 8.71 -3.10
CA VAL A 171 -3.45 10.01 -3.73
C VAL A 171 -4.88 10.44 -3.41
N GLU A 172 -5.83 9.53 -3.41
CA GLU A 172 -7.23 9.78 -3.01
C GLU A 172 -7.34 10.24 -1.56
N ALA A 173 -6.64 9.58 -0.63
CA ALA A 173 -6.60 9.99 0.77
C ALA A 173 -6.07 11.44 0.93
N LEU A 174 -5.07 11.84 0.13
CA LEU A 174 -4.58 13.22 0.11
C LEU A 174 -5.61 14.19 -0.47
N ALA A 175 -6.27 13.82 -1.56
CA ALA A 175 -7.27 14.67 -2.23
C ALA A 175 -8.47 14.97 -1.33
N ASN A 176 -8.96 13.96 -0.60
CA ASN A 176 -10.06 14.07 0.34
C ASN A 176 -9.73 14.90 1.59
N THR A 177 -8.45 15.24 1.81
CA THR A 177 -8.03 16.10 2.90
C THR A 177 -8.22 17.58 2.55
N GLY A 178 -9.06 18.30 3.29
CA GLY A 178 -9.35 19.72 3.05
C GLY A 178 -8.11 20.62 3.13
N THR A 179 -7.56 20.81 4.34
CA THR A 179 -6.34 21.62 4.55
C THR A 179 -5.11 20.70 4.58
N PRO A 180 -4.11 20.91 3.70
CA PRO A 180 -2.91 20.10 3.71
C PRO A 180 -2.11 20.31 5.01
N LEU A 181 -1.61 19.21 5.59
CA LEU A 181 -0.79 19.25 6.80
C LEU A 181 0.54 19.96 6.52
N ALA A 182 1.03 20.79 7.45
CA ALA A 182 2.35 21.42 7.35
C ALA A 182 3.46 20.36 7.43
N LEU A 183 4.53 20.51 6.64
CA LEU A 183 5.65 19.57 6.57
C LEU A 183 6.28 19.38 7.96
N LYS A 184 6.53 20.48 8.68
CA LYS A 184 7.10 20.40 10.04
C LYS A 184 6.23 19.57 10.98
N LYS A 185 4.90 19.72 10.90
CA LYS A 185 3.97 18.95 11.72
C LYS A 185 3.96 17.49 11.34
N PHE A 186 3.98 17.18 10.03
CA PHE A 186 4.02 15.82 9.51
C PHE A 186 5.25 15.05 10.01
N LEU A 187 6.45 15.65 9.92
CA LEU A 187 7.71 15.00 10.31
C LEU A 187 7.76 14.60 11.80
N HIS A 188 6.95 15.22 12.66
CA HIS A 188 6.89 14.94 14.09
C HIS A 188 5.73 13.99 14.48
N GLN A 189 4.93 13.52 13.53
CA GLN A 189 3.84 12.59 13.81
C GLN A 189 4.36 11.20 14.17
N ARG A 190 3.61 10.52 15.05
CA ARG A 190 3.86 9.12 15.44
C ARG A 190 2.74 8.24 14.89
N PRO A 191 2.95 7.47 13.82
CA PRO A 191 1.89 6.68 13.20
C PRO A 191 1.37 5.52 14.06
N SER A 192 2.13 5.10 15.08
CA SER A 192 1.74 4.01 15.99
C SER A 192 0.50 4.30 16.82
N ILE A 193 0.15 5.57 17.02
CA ILE A 193 -1.04 5.99 17.79
C ILE A 193 -2.27 6.27 16.92
N PHE A 194 -2.14 6.18 15.59
CA PHE A 194 -3.24 6.48 14.68
C PHE A 194 -4.14 5.27 14.45
N ASP A 195 -5.42 5.55 14.19
CA ASP A 195 -6.40 4.57 13.71
C ASP A 195 -6.08 4.14 12.27
N SER A 196 -6.92 3.29 11.68
CA SER A 196 -6.70 2.81 10.30
C SER A 196 -6.66 3.96 9.29
N SER A 197 -7.62 4.88 9.37
CA SER A 197 -7.73 6.03 8.47
C SER A 197 -6.55 7.00 8.60
N GLY A 198 -6.14 7.32 9.83
CA GLY A 198 -4.99 8.17 10.11
C GLY A 198 -3.68 7.55 9.63
N ARG A 199 -3.52 6.21 9.75
CA ARG A 199 -2.37 5.50 9.18
C ARG A 199 -2.34 5.54 7.66
N THR A 200 -3.49 5.41 6.99
CA THR A 200 -3.57 5.56 5.52
C THR A 200 -3.17 6.97 5.09
N LEU A 201 -3.66 7.99 5.79
CA LEU A 201 -3.29 9.37 5.49
C LEU A 201 -1.81 9.66 5.75
N TYR A 202 -1.24 9.12 6.84
CA TYR A 202 0.19 9.21 7.13
C TYR A 202 1.04 8.56 6.01
N ARG A 203 0.65 7.36 5.56
CA ARG A 203 1.30 6.67 4.43
C ARG A 203 1.23 7.50 3.15
N ALA A 204 0.10 8.19 2.92
CA ALA A 204 -0.06 9.03 1.75
C ALA A 204 0.86 10.27 1.78
N TYR A 205 0.99 10.91 2.94
CA TYR A 205 1.98 11.99 3.11
C TYR A 205 3.42 11.47 3.01
N SER A 206 3.70 10.28 3.52
CA SER A 206 5.00 9.61 3.42
C SER A 206 5.39 9.34 1.96
N PHE A 207 4.45 8.81 1.18
CA PHE A 207 4.56 8.64 -0.27
C PHE A 207 4.87 9.97 -0.97
N ALA A 208 4.09 11.02 -0.69
CA ALA A 208 4.28 12.34 -1.29
C ALA A 208 5.66 12.92 -0.98
N LEU A 209 6.13 12.79 0.27
CA LEU A 209 7.44 13.28 0.69
C LEU A 209 8.57 12.54 -0.04
N VAL A 210 8.59 11.20 0.00
CA VAL A 210 9.66 10.43 -0.67
C VAL A 210 9.64 10.68 -2.17
N GLN A 211 8.47 10.73 -2.80
CA GLN A 211 8.36 11.02 -4.23
C GLN A 211 8.88 12.42 -4.58
N MET A 212 8.59 13.42 -3.76
CA MET A 212 9.11 14.78 -3.92
C MET A 212 10.64 14.80 -3.82
N LEU A 213 11.22 14.15 -2.80
CA LEU A 213 12.68 14.09 -2.58
C LEU A 213 13.40 13.36 -3.73
N LEU A 214 12.81 12.28 -4.26
CA LEU A 214 13.37 11.55 -5.40
C LEU A 214 13.27 12.30 -6.73
N SER A 215 12.32 13.23 -6.84
CA SER A 215 12.09 14.02 -8.06
C SER A 215 13.12 15.14 -8.23
N GLU A 216 13.88 15.48 -7.18
CA GLU A 216 15.01 16.41 -7.29
C GLU A 216 16.10 15.84 -8.21
N LYS A 217 16.86 16.71 -8.85
CA LYS A 217 18.12 16.33 -9.48
C LYS A 217 19.03 15.67 -8.44
N ASP A 218 19.54 14.48 -8.77
CA ASP A 218 20.36 13.65 -7.88
C ASP A 218 19.64 13.25 -6.56
N GLY A 219 18.30 13.29 -6.52
CA GLY A 219 17.49 13.02 -5.33
C GLY A 219 17.75 11.64 -4.71
N ALA A 220 17.90 10.60 -5.53
CA ALA A 220 18.24 9.26 -5.04
C ALA A 220 19.62 9.19 -4.33
N ALA A 221 20.62 9.91 -4.85
CA ALA A 221 21.93 10.00 -4.23
C ALA A 221 21.89 10.82 -2.93
N ARG A 222 21.13 11.93 -2.92
CA ARG A 222 20.92 12.75 -1.72
C ARG A 222 20.16 11.99 -0.63
N LEU A 223 19.14 11.21 -0.98
CA LEU A 223 18.40 10.37 -0.04
C LEU A 223 19.29 9.26 0.54
N THR A 224 20.19 8.70 -0.26
CA THR A 224 21.20 7.75 0.25
C THR A 224 22.12 8.42 1.26
N GLN A 225 22.63 9.62 0.95
CA GLN A 225 23.46 10.40 1.88
C GLN A 225 22.71 10.80 3.15
N TYR A 226 21.41 11.13 3.04
CA TYR A 226 20.56 11.38 4.20
C TYR A 226 20.50 10.15 5.10
N ILE A 227 20.23 8.97 4.54
CA ILE A 227 20.17 7.70 5.27
C ILE A 227 21.50 7.39 5.99
N ASP A 228 22.63 7.62 5.32
CA ASP A 228 23.97 7.42 5.90
C ASP A 228 24.23 8.31 7.14
N HIS A 229 23.58 9.48 7.22
CA HIS A 229 23.76 10.44 8.32
C HIS A 229 22.66 10.37 9.40
N LEU A 230 21.59 9.59 9.19
CA LEU A 230 20.45 9.49 10.12
C LEU A 230 20.84 9.07 11.54
N SER A 231 21.88 8.25 11.70
CA SER A 231 22.35 7.83 13.03
C SER A 231 22.95 8.97 13.86
N ALA A 232 23.39 10.04 13.19
CA ALA A 232 24.00 11.22 13.80
C ALA A 232 23.13 12.49 13.59
N SER A 233 21.87 12.30 13.19
CA SER A 233 20.95 13.39 12.87
C SER A 233 20.61 14.21 14.11
N SER A 234 20.16 15.44 13.88
CA SER A 234 19.73 16.31 14.97
C SER A 234 18.32 15.90 15.47
N ASN A 235 17.84 16.59 16.51
CA ASN A 235 16.46 16.44 16.96
C ASN A 235 15.46 17.23 16.10
N ASP A 236 15.92 17.96 15.07
CA ASP A 236 15.05 18.69 14.14
C ASP A 236 15.10 18.04 12.74
N PRO A 237 14.17 17.12 12.44
CA PRO A 237 14.18 16.38 11.18
C PRO A 237 13.97 17.27 9.96
N LEU A 238 13.36 18.46 10.12
CA LEU A 238 13.21 19.41 9.03
C LEU A 238 14.55 20.04 8.69
N ALA A 239 15.31 20.48 9.70
CA ALA A 239 16.64 21.07 9.50
C ALA A 239 17.60 20.08 8.83
N ASP A 240 17.55 18.80 9.22
CA ASP A 240 18.37 17.75 8.61
C ASP A 240 18.01 17.50 7.13
N LEU A 241 16.72 17.61 6.78
CA LEU A 241 16.26 17.52 5.39
C LEU A 241 16.65 18.77 4.58
N GLU A 242 16.50 19.97 5.13
CA GLU A 242 16.91 21.23 4.50
C GLU A 242 18.41 21.28 4.22
N ALA A 243 19.23 20.74 5.13
CA ALA A 243 20.68 20.65 4.95
C ALA A 243 21.09 19.74 3.78
N GLN A 244 20.30 18.70 3.50
CA GLN A 244 20.65 17.68 2.51
C GLN A 244 20.00 17.91 1.14
N PHE A 245 18.80 18.51 1.10
CA PHE A 245 17.99 18.72 -0.10
C PHE A 245 17.83 20.20 -0.42
N GLY A 246 18.42 20.63 -1.55
CA GLY A 246 18.38 22.04 -1.96
C GLY A 246 16.96 22.52 -2.28
N LEU A 247 16.05 21.60 -2.66
CA LEU A 247 14.64 21.92 -2.93
C LEU A 247 13.90 22.46 -1.70
N LEU A 248 14.38 22.14 -0.50
CA LEU A 248 13.76 22.53 0.78
C LEU A 248 14.43 23.77 1.41
N ALA A 249 15.61 24.18 0.94
CA ALA A 249 16.45 25.16 1.62
C ALA A 249 15.86 26.59 1.70
N ASP A 250 15.05 26.99 0.70
CA ASP A 250 14.47 28.35 0.67
C ASP A 250 13.12 28.42 1.39
N ASP A 251 12.15 27.59 0.98
CA ASP A 251 10.78 27.59 1.50
C ASP A 251 10.20 26.17 1.44
N ALA A 252 10.66 25.34 2.39
CA ALA A 252 10.27 23.94 2.52
C ALA A 252 8.74 23.75 2.53
N GLU A 253 8.02 24.60 3.26
CA GLU A 253 6.56 24.51 3.37
C GLU A 253 5.89 24.84 2.04
N ARG A 254 6.31 25.89 1.34
CA ARG A 254 5.76 26.18 0.00
C ARG A 254 6.04 25.06 -0.99
N THR A 255 7.25 24.52 -1.01
CA THR A 255 7.61 23.40 -1.91
C THR A 255 6.75 22.17 -1.60
N TRP A 256 6.58 21.85 -0.32
CA TRP A 256 5.69 20.80 0.15
C TRP A 256 4.24 21.00 -0.29
N GLN A 257 3.68 22.19 -0.10
CA GLN A 257 2.31 22.51 -0.52
C GLN A 257 2.13 22.41 -2.05
N LEU A 258 3.15 22.78 -2.83
CA LEU A 258 3.14 22.62 -4.29
C LEU A 258 3.16 21.15 -4.69
N ALA A 259 3.99 20.31 -4.07
CA ALA A 259 4.05 18.88 -4.33
C ALA A 259 2.69 18.20 -4.04
N LEU A 260 2.07 18.53 -2.91
CA LEU A 260 0.74 18.00 -2.58
C LEU A 260 -0.33 18.44 -3.58
N LYS A 261 -0.31 19.71 -4.02
CA LYS A 261 -1.25 20.19 -5.04
C LYS A 261 -1.08 19.48 -6.38
N GLN A 262 0.17 19.21 -6.79
CA GLN A 262 0.45 18.46 -8.02
C GLN A 262 -0.05 17.02 -7.95
N LEU A 263 0.03 16.38 -6.79
CA LEU A 263 -0.52 15.02 -6.62
C LEU A 263 -2.04 15.01 -6.66
N LYS A 264 -2.69 15.98 -6.01
CA LYS A 264 -4.15 16.13 -6.09
C LYS A 264 -4.62 16.40 -7.53
N SER A 265 -3.87 17.22 -8.29
CA SER A 265 -4.21 17.47 -9.70
C SER A 265 -3.92 16.29 -10.61
N ALA A 266 -2.90 15.45 -10.30
CA ALA A 266 -2.64 14.22 -11.04
C ALA A 266 -3.83 13.23 -10.97
N GLN A 267 -4.54 13.20 -9.83
CA GLN A 267 -5.79 12.43 -9.69
C GLN A 267 -6.95 13.01 -10.52
N THR A 268 -6.93 14.31 -10.82
CA THR A 268 -7.91 14.91 -11.75
C THR A 268 -7.78 14.30 -13.16
N PHE A 269 -6.69 13.59 -13.46
CA PHE A 269 -6.49 12.85 -14.71
C PHE A 269 -6.70 11.33 -14.59
N SER A 270 -7.06 10.79 -13.41
CA SER A 270 -7.50 9.40 -13.32
C SER A 270 -8.89 9.28 -13.94
N LEU A 271 -9.03 8.44 -14.96
CA LEU A 271 -10.30 8.17 -15.59
C LEU A 271 -11.23 7.55 -14.54
N LEU A 272 -12.40 8.15 -14.36
CA LEU A 272 -13.47 7.55 -13.58
C LEU A 272 -13.78 6.16 -14.15
N THR A 273 -14.06 5.19 -13.27
CA THR A 273 -14.60 3.90 -13.70
C THR A 273 -15.93 4.13 -14.43
N PHE A 274 -16.42 3.09 -15.13
CA PHE A 274 -17.71 3.22 -15.82
C PHE A 274 -18.85 3.54 -14.83
N ALA A 275 -18.91 2.82 -13.70
CA ALA A 275 -19.93 3.03 -12.68
C ALA A 275 -19.86 4.42 -12.02
N GLU A 276 -18.67 4.94 -11.74
CA GLU A 276 -18.51 6.30 -11.21
C GLU A 276 -18.87 7.36 -12.25
N SER A 277 -18.48 7.15 -13.51
CA SER A 277 -18.84 8.04 -14.62
C SER A 277 -20.35 8.08 -14.85
N GLU A 278 -21.03 6.94 -14.74
CA GLU A 278 -22.49 6.82 -14.84
C GLU A 278 -23.16 7.62 -13.71
N ARG A 279 -22.78 7.38 -12.45
CA ARG A 279 -23.36 8.10 -11.29
C ARG A 279 -23.13 9.61 -11.37
N HIS A 280 -21.91 10.06 -11.65
CA HIS A 280 -21.62 11.49 -11.80
C HIS A 280 -22.39 12.11 -12.97
N LEU A 281 -22.54 11.40 -14.09
CA LEU A 281 -23.36 11.90 -15.19
C LEU A 281 -24.82 12.03 -14.78
N ASP A 282 -25.41 11.03 -14.11
CA ASP A 282 -26.79 11.09 -13.63
C ASP A 282 -27.00 12.23 -12.61
N GLU A 283 -26.04 12.44 -11.71
CA GLU A 283 -26.06 13.56 -10.76
C GLU A 283 -26.05 14.92 -11.47
N LEU A 284 -25.18 15.10 -12.48
CA LEU A 284 -25.13 16.31 -13.29
C LEU A 284 -26.42 16.55 -14.07
N LEU A 285 -27.03 15.49 -14.61
CA LEU A 285 -28.27 15.59 -15.36
C LEU A 285 -29.49 15.83 -14.45
N SER A 286 -29.40 15.51 -13.15
CA SER A 286 -30.40 15.80 -12.13
C SER A 286 -30.37 17.28 -11.69
N LEU A 287 -30.68 18.19 -12.63
CA LEU A 287 -30.61 19.63 -12.40
C LEU A 287 -31.55 20.07 -11.27
N LYS A 288 -30.95 20.60 -10.20
CA LYS A 288 -31.68 21.24 -9.11
C LYS A 288 -31.80 22.73 -9.41
N ILE A 289 -33.00 23.19 -9.78
CA ILE A 289 -33.27 24.60 -10.05
C ILE A 289 -33.96 25.21 -8.84
N SER A 290 -33.34 26.25 -8.28
CA SER A 290 -33.95 27.13 -7.28
C SER A 290 -34.43 28.40 -7.95
N GLU A 291 -35.75 28.57 -8.06
CA GLU A 291 -36.36 29.86 -8.40
C GLU A 291 -36.60 30.68 -7.13
N LEU A 292 -36.44 32.00 -7.20
CA LEU A 292 -36.79 32.91 -6.11
C LEU A 292 -38.28 32.68 -5.73
N ASN A 293 -38.53 32.30 -4.47
CA ASN A 293 -39.85 32.00 -3.87
C ASN A 293 -40.55 30.67 -4.26
N LYS A 294 -39.84 29.63 -4.72
CA LYS A 294 -40.40 28.26 -4.84
C LYS A 294 -39.47 27.18 -4.29
N PRO A 295 -40.01 26.04 -3.81
CA PRO A 295 -39.18 24.92 -3.37
C PRO A 295 -38.36 24.35 -4.53
N MET A 296 -37.17 23.87 -4.18
CA MET A 296 -36.17 23.30 -5.08
C MET A 296 -36.77 22.15 -5.90
N LYS A 297 -36.91 22.33 -7.22
CA LYS A 297 -37.46 21.31 -8.12
C LYS A 297 -36.32 20.63 -8.88
N THR A 298 -36.24 19.31 -8.78
CA THR A 298 -35.41 18.50 -9.68
C THR A 298 -36.11 18.44 -11.03
N VAL A 299 -35.48 18.97 -12.08
CA VAL A 299 -36.08 19.08 -13.41
C VAL A 299 -35.23 18.31 -14.40
N SER A 300 -35.82 17.33 -15.09
CA SER A 300 -35.15 16.58 -16.16
C SER A 300 -34.89 17.47 -17.38
N LEU A 301 -33.81 17.18 -18.12
CA LEU A 301 -33.46 17.87 -19.36
C LEU A 301 -34.58 17.89 -20.41
N ASP A 302 -35.45 16.88 -20.41
CA ASP A 302 -36.58 16.78 -21.33
C ASP A 302 -37.66 17.82 -21.08
N GLU A 303 -37.87 18.24 -19.82
CA GLU A 303 -38.86 19.25 -19.47
C GLU A 303 -38.52 20.59 -20.16
N PHE A 304 -37.24 20.94 -20.30
CA PHE A 304 -36.78 22.17 -20.97
C PHE A 304 -37.05 22.22 -22.47
N THR A 305 -37.44 21.10 -23.08
CA THR A 305 -37.86 21.07 -24.48
C THR A 305 -39.31 21.48 -24.69
N GLN A 306 -40.13 21.48 -23.64
CA GLN A 306 -41.59 21.61 -23.71
C GLN A 306 -42.08 23.06 -23.62
N HIS A 307 -41.40 23.92 -22.86
CA HIS A 307 -41.84 25.31 -22.61
C HIS A 307 -40.78 26.36 -22.95
N LYS A 308 -41.16 27.63 -22.83
CA LYS A 308 -40.24 28.76 -23.00
C LYS A 308 -39.40 28.97 -21.75
N LEU A 309 -38.09 28.78 -21.90
CA LEU A 309 -37.12 28.88 -20.81
C LEU A 309 -37.06 30.27 -20.17
N SER A 310 -37.10 30.31 -18.84
CA SER A 310 -36.87 31.48 -18.00
C SER A 310 -35.38 31.87 -18.00
N ALA A 311 -35.05 33.05 -17.46
CA ALA A 311 -33.67 33.48 -17.32
C ALA A 311 -32.86 32.55 -16.39
N GLY A 312 -33.48 32.08 -15.31
CA GLY A 312 -32.87 31.14 -14.36
C GLY A 312 -32.60 29.77 -14.98
N GLU A 313 -33.55 29.22 -15.76
CA GLU A 313 -33.38 27.93 -16.46
C GLU A 313 -32.26 28.00 -17.51
N LYS A 314 -32.12 29.12 -18.22
CA LYS A 314 -30.99 29.33 -19.15
C LYS A 314 -29.65 29.37 -18.44
N MET A 315 -29.58 30.03 -17.27
CA MET A 315 -28.36 30.05 -16.46
C MET A 315 -28.00 28.65 -15.93
N ALA A 316 -29.00 27.87 -15.50
CA ALA A 316 -28.81 26.50 -15.07
C ALA A 316 -28.28 25.60 -16.21
N LEU A 317 -28.81 25.77 -17.44
CA LEU A 317 -28.32 25.03 -18.61
C LEU A 317 -26.89 25.43 -19.02
N GLU A 318 -26.51 26.70 -18.92
CA GLU A 318 -25.11 27.10 -19.14
C GLU A 318 -24.17 26.61 -18.02
N GLN A 319 -24.66 26.51 -16.78
CA GLN A 319 -23.90 25.93 -15.68
C GLN A 319 -23.68 24.43 -15.93
N LEU A 320 -24.74 23.68 -16.25
CA LEU A 320 -24.65 22.28 -16.65
C LEU A 320 -23.65 22.08 -17.80
N ARG A 321 -23.71 22.93 -18.82
CA ARG A 321 -22.79 22.86 -19.96
C ARG A 321 -21.33 23.02 -19.52
N ARG A 322 -21.04 23.95 -18.62
CA ARG A 322 -19.70 24.12 -18.04
C ARG A 322 -19.27 22.90 -17.24
N ASP A 323 -20.15 22.37 -16.40
CA ASP A 323 -19.85 21.21 -15.54
C ASP A 323 -19.59 19.96 -16.38
N LEU A 324 -20.37 19.73 -17.44
CA LEU A 324 -20.12 18.66 -18.42
C LEU A 324 -18.79 18.83 -19.16
N LEU A 325 -18.36 20.06 -19.46
CA LEU A 325 -17.07 20.33 -20.09
C LEU A 325 -15.89 19.92 -19.19
N PHE A 326 -16.02 20.09 -17.87
CA PHE A 326 -15.05 19.63 -16.88
C PHE A 326 -15.11 18.11 -16.64
N PHE A 327 -16.28 17.50 -16.75
CA PHE A 327 -16.49 16.06 -16.57
C PHE A 327 -15.92 15.23 -17.74
N VAL A 328 -16.10 15.66 -18.99
CA VAL A 328 -15.72 14.88 -20.19
C VAL A 328 -14.25 14.39 -20.20
N PRO A 329 -13.24 15.19 -19.78
CA PRO A 329 -11.86 14.71 -19.66
C PRO A 329 -11.67 13.57 -18.65
N GLN A 330 -12.44 13.59 -17.56
CA GLN A 330 -12.36 12.64 -16.45
C GLN A 330 -13.22 11.39 -16.67
N ALA A 331 -14.28 11.50 -17.47
CA ALA A 331 -15.21 10.42 -17.74
C ALA A 331 -14.54 9.22 -18.42
N ASN A 332 -15.07 8.03 -18.12
CA ASN A 332 -14.73 6.78 -18.78
C ASN A 332 -14.79 6.96 -20.32
N PRO A 333 -13.78 6.48 -21.09
CA PRO A 333 -13.69 6.70 -22.53
C PRO A 333 -14.95 6.37 -23.31
N VAL A 334 -15.71 5.37 -22.86
CA VAL A 334 -16.92 4.89 -23.54
C VAL A 334 -18.12 5.82 -23.31
N LEU A 335 -18.17 6.55 -22.19
CA LEU A 335 -19.22 7.53 -21.88
C LEU A 335 -18.92 8.94 -22.43
N ARG A 336 -17.67 9.23 -22.79
CA ARG A 336 -17.28 10.56 -23.32
C ARG A 336 -18.13 11.05 -24.49
N PRO A 337 -18.46 10.22 -25.51
CA PRO A 337 -19.30 10.68 -26.61
C PRO A 337 -20.71 11.07 -26.15
N ILE A 338 -21.27 10.33 -25.20
CA ILE A 338 -22.61 10.59 -24.64
C ILE A 338 -22.60 11.89 -23.83
N ALA A 339 -21.60 12.08 -22.97
CA ALA A 339 -21.44 13.30 -22.18
C ALA A 339 -21.24 14.56 -23.05
N ARG A 340 -20.48 14.45 -24.15
CA ARG A 340 -20.33 15.54 -25.14
C ARG A 340 -21.63 15.87 -25.85
N GLU A 341 -22.46 14.88 -26.14
CA GLU A 341 -23.78 15.10 -26.74
C GLU A 341 -24.73 15.81 -25.77
N TYR A 342 -24.71 15.47 -24.48
CA TYR A 342 -25.45 16.23 -23.45
C TYR A 342 -24.95 17.68 -23.33
N GLU A 343 -23.64 17.92 -23.37
CA GLU A 343 -23.05 19.28 -23.36
C GLU A 343 -23.56 20.10 -24.55
N ALA A 344 -23.53 19.51 -25.75
CA ALA A 344 -24.01 20.16 -26.96
C ALA A 344 -25.51 20.46 -26.89
N ILE A 345 -26.33 19.55 -26.36
CA ILE A 345 -27.78 19.77 -26.18
C ILE A 345 -28.03 20.88 -25.16
N ALA A 346 -27.35 20.88 -24.02
CA ALA A 346 -27.46 21.92 -22.99
C ALA A 346 -27.15 23.31 -23.57
N GLY A 347 -26.08 23.43 -24.36
CA GLY A 347 -25.71 24.68 -25.03
C GLY A 347 -26.65 25.12 -26.15
N LEU A 348 -27.37 24.20 -26.80
CA LEU A 348 -28.39 24.54 -27.79
C LEU A 348 -29.69 24.99 -27.11
N LEU A 349 -30.08 24.32 -26.02
CA LEU A 349 -31.26 24.67 -25.23
C LEU A 349 -31.10 26.02 -24.53
N SER A 350 -29.93 26.32 -23.95
CA SER A 350 -29.64 27.63 -23.34
C SER A 350 -29.81 28.80 -24.32
N ARG A 351 -29.43 28.57 -25.59
CA ARG A 351 -29.59 29.50 -26.72
C ARG A 351 -31.01 29.52 -27.30
N GLY A 352 -31.93 28.73 -26.77
CA GLY A 352 -33.34 28.67 -27.17
C GLY A 352 -33.63 27.81 -28.40
N LYS A 353 -32.69 26.99 -28.87
CA LYS A 353 -32.88 26.08 -30.02
C LYS A 353 -33.52 24.76 -29.56
N ARG A 354 -34.83 24.61 -29.76
CA ARG A 354 -35.61 23.44 -29.27
C ARG A 354 -36.02 22.42 -30.32
N ARG A 355 -35.99 22.81 -31.61
CA ARG A 355 -36.50 21.96 -32.69
C ARG A 355 -35.73 20.64 -32.76
N GLY A 356 -36.42 19.52 -32.60
CA GLY A 356 -35.85 18.17 -32.67
C GLY A 356 -35.05 17.72 -31.44
N MET A 357 -34.96 18.54 -30.38
CA MET A 357 -34.17 18.19 -29.20
C MET A 357 -34.77 17.04 -28.40
N ALA A 358 -36.10 17.00 -28.24
CA ALA A 358 -36.78 15.90 -27.55
C ALA A 358 -36.48 14.53 -28.18
N LYS A 359 -36.51 14.43 -29.52
CA LYS A 359 -36.15 13.19 -30.23
C LYS A 359 -34.67 12.82 -30.08
N ARG A 360 -33.79 13.83 -30.00
CA ARG A 360 -32.35 13.62 -29.81
C ARG A 360 -32.03 13.15 -28.39
N LEU A 361 -32.66 13.75 -27.37
CA LEU A 361 -32.56 13.35 -25.97
C LEU A 361 -33.05 11.92 -25.77
N LEU A 362 -34.26 11.58 -26.25
CA LEU A 362 -34.79 10.21 -26.18
C LEU A 362 -33.85 9.16 -26.81
N ARG A 363 -33.26 9.47 -27.96
CA ARG A 363 -32.28 8.58 -28.60
C ARG A 363 -30.99 8.46 -27.79
N LEU A 364 -30.53 9.56 -27.21
CA LEU A 364 -29.30 9.61 -26.41
C LEU A 364 -29.48 8.81 -25.12
N GLU A 365 -30.59 8.98 -24.43
CA GLU A 365 -30.96 8.24 -23.23
C GLU A 365 -31.06 6.74 -23.50
N ALA A 366 -31.77 6.33 -24.56
CA ALA A 366 -31.84 4.92 -24.97
C ALA A 366 -30.48 4.32 -25.37
N THR A 367 -29.53 5.16 -25.81
CA THR A 367 -28.16 4.73 -26.11
C THR A 367 -27.35 4.60 -24.82
N CYS A 368 -27.50 5.53 -23.88
CA CYS A 368 -26.90 5.47 -22.56
C CYS A 368 -27.37 4.22 -21.80
N GLN A 369 -28.67 3.96 -21.74
CA GLN A 369 -29.23 2.79 -21.06
C GLN A 369 -28.73 1.46 -21.63
N ARG A 370 -28.65 1.33 -22.96
CA ARG A 370 -28.06 0.14 -23.60
C ARG A 370 -26.59 -0.04 -23.26
N LEU A 371 -25.84 1.06 -23.20
CA LEU A 371 -24.43 1.01 -22.83
C LEU A 371 -24.25 0.58 -21.38
N VAL A 372 -25.04 1.17 -20.46
CA VAL A 372 -25.07 0.81 -19.05
C VAL A 372 -25.39 -0.66 -18.85
N SER A 373 -26.45 -1.18 -19.48
CA SER A 373 -26.81 -2.61 -19.39
C SER A 373 -25.64 -3.50 -19.79
N ARG A 374 -25.01 -3.19 -20.92
CA ARG A 374 -23.89 -3.99 -21.44
C ARG A 374 -22.66 -3.95 -20.54
N MET A 375 -22.35 -2.79 -19.96
CA MET A 375 -21.22 -2.67 -19.04
C MET A 375 -21.49 -3.40 -17.72
N ARG A 376 -22.73 -3.36 -17.21
CA ARG A 376 -23.13 -4.15 -16.05
C ARG A 376 -23.04 -5.65 -16.32
N GLU A 377 -23.47 -6.12 -17.49
CA GLU A 377 -23.30 -7.53 -17.89
C GLU A 377 -21.83 -7.95 -17.93
N ILE A 378 -20.93 -7.06 -18.38
CA ILE A 378 -19.48 -7.30 -18.37
C ILE A 378 -18.96 -7.36 -16.94
N ASP A 379 -19.31 -6.40 -16.10
CA ASP A 379 -18.90 -6.37 -14.69
C ASP A 379 -19.41 -7.60 -13.93
N ASP A 380 -20.66 -8.01 -14.16
CA ASP A 380 -21.25 -9.22 -13.57
C ASP A 380 -20.52 -10.48 -14.01
N TYR A 381 -20.16 -10.57 -15.31
CA TYR A 381 -19.37 -11.68 -15.83
C TYR A 381 -17.96 -11.71 -15.21
N MET A 382 -17.30 -10.55 -15.11
CA MET A 382 -15.99 -10.44 -14.48
C MET A 382 -16.06 -10.82 -13.00
N ASN A 383 -17.04 -10.31 -12.25
CA ASN A 383 -17.27 -10.68 -10.86
C ASN A 383 -17.52 -12.19 -10.69
N TRP A 384 -18.34 -12.79 -11.55
CA TRP A 384 -18.56 -14.23 -11.55
C TRP A 384 -17.27 -15.01 -11.85
N PHE A 385 -16.49 -14.56 -12.82
CA PHE A 385 -15.21 -15.17 -13.17
C PHE A 385 -14.18 -15.05 -12.03
N GLU A 386 -14.09 -13.90 -11.38
CA GLU A 386 -13.25 -13.69 -10.20
C GLU A 386 -13.72 -14.59 -9.03
N ALA A 387 -15.02 -14.67 -8.77
CA ALA A 387 -15.56 -15.47 -7.69
C ALA A 387 -15.41 -16.98 -7.89
N THR A 388 -15.46 -17.46 -9.14
CA THR A 388 -15.55 -18.90 -9.43
C THR A 388 -14.32 -19.51 -10.08
N GLN A 389 -13.53 -18.72 -10.82
CA GLN A 389 -12.42 -19.21 -11.64
C GLN A 389 -11.05 -18.63 -11.24
N MET A 390 -10.99 -17.50 -10.52
CA MET A 390 -9.70 -16.97 -10.08
C MET A 390 -9.10 -17.79 -8.94
N LYS A 391 -7.86 -18.23 -9.12
CA LYS A 391 -7.06 -18.95 -8.11
C LYS A 391 -6.32 -18.01 -7.14
N SER A 392 -6.33 -16.70 -7.40
CA SER A 392 -5.64 -15.68 -6.59
C SER A 392 -6.66 -14.69 -6.03
N VAL A 393 -6.87 -14.73 -4.72
CA VAL A 393 -7.75 -13.78 -4.00
C VAL A 393 -6.96 -12.50 -3.75
N SER A 394 -7.51 -11.34 -4.12
CA SER A 394 -6.96 -10.04 -3.73
C SER A 394 -7.06 -9.91 -2.21
N GLY A 395 -5.92 -9.84 -1.52
CA GLY A 395 -5.83 -9.93 -0.06
C GLY A 395 -6.58 -8.85 0.75
N ASN A 396 -7.35 -7.98 0.11
CA ASN A 396 -8.04 -6.82 0.69
C ASN A 396 -9.14 -7.19 1.70
N PHE A 397 -9.84 -8.32 1.50
CA PHE A 397 -10.92 -8.75 2.40
C PHE A 397 -10.47 -9.66 3.55
N THR A 398 -9.17 -10.01 3.59
CA THR A 398 -8.64 -10.87 4.65
C THR A 398 -8.80 -10.25 6.04
N GLY A 399 -8.77 -8.92 6.17
CA GLY A 399 -9.01 -8.23 7.44
C GLY A 399 -10.44 -8.36 7.96
N TYR A 400 -11.44 -8.28 7.08
CA TYR A 400 -12.85 -8.41 7.48
C TYR A 400 -13.23 -9.85 7.81
N LEU A 401 -12.74 -10.83 7.03
CA LEU A 401 -12.97 -12.25 7.33
C LEU A 401 -12.32 -12.65 8.65
N LYS A 402 -11.14 -12.10 8.98
CA LYS A 402 -10.50 -12.28 10.30
C LYS A 402 -11.34 -11.71 11.45
N ALA A 403 -11.99 -10.57 11.26
CA ALA A 403 -12.84 -9.98 12.30
C ALA A 403 -14.10 -10.81 12.57
N VAL A 404 -14.68 -11.41 11.52
CA VAL A 404 -15.83 -12.33 11.66
C VAL A 404 -15.41 -13.63 12.34
N ASP A 405 -14.28 -14.23 11.95
CA ASP A 405 -13.73 -15.40 12.63
C ASP A 405 -13.38 -15.11 14.10
N GLN A 406 -12.91 -13.89 14.41
CA GLN A 406 -12.64 -13.44 15.78
C GLN A 406 -13.92 -13.19 16.59
N SER A 407 -15.03 -12.84 15.95
CA SER A 407 -16.33 -12.69 16.63
C SER A 407 -17.02 -14.04 16.90
N GLN A 408 -16.67 -15.09 16.15
CA GLN A 408 -17.12 -16.47 16.40
C GLN A 408 -16.25 -17.20 17.43
N LEU A 409 -15.04 -16.73 17.69
CA LEU A 409 -14.27 -17.15 18.85
C LEU A 409 -14.95 -16.55 20.09
N GLN A 410 -15.57 -17.42 20.90
CA GLN A 410 -16.09 -17.02 22.21
C GLN A 410 -15.01 -16.20 22.93
N PRO A 411 -15.34 -15.01 23.48
CA PRO A 411 -14.36 -14.25 24.22
C PRO A 411 -13.79 -15.13 25.34
N PRO A 412 -12.49 -15.04 25.66
CA PRO A 412 -11.89 -15.85 26.70
C PRO A 412 -12.71 -15.67 27.98
N ARG A 413 -13.30 -16.77 28.47
CA ARG A 413 -14.13 -16.78 29.69
C ARG A 413 -13.34 -16.12 30.81
N ARG A 414 -13.79 -14.93 31.22
CA ARG A 414 -13.15 -14.19 32.30
C ARG A 414 -13.36 -14.98 33.59
N ARG A 415 -12.27 -15.31 34.29
CA ARG A 415 -12.27 -16.10 35.53
C ARG A 415 -12.31 -15.21 36.78
N ASP A 416 -12.92 -14.03 36.68
CA ASP A 416 -13.18 -13.20 37.85
C ASP A 416 -14.43 -13.68 38.58
N PRO A 417 -14.52 -13.46 39.91
CA PRO A 417 -15.62 -13.99 40.72
C PRO A 417 -17.02 -13.54 40.27
N LEU A 418 -17.12 -12.36 39.63
CA LEU A 418 -18.37 -11.82 39.10
C LEU A 418 -18.79 -12.56 37.81
N SER A 419 -17.86 -12.79 36.88
CA SER A 419 -18.16 -13.54 35.65
C SER A 419 -18.58 -14.99 35.93
N LEU A 420 -17.98 -15.65 36.93
CA LEU A 420 -18.41 -16.99 37.35
C LEU A 420 -19.84 -17.00 37.91
N TYR A 421 -20.26 -15.94 38.62
CA TYR A 421 -21.63 -15.82 39.10
C TYR A 421 -22.62 -15.59 37.94
N VAL A 422 -22.25 -14.76 36.97
CA VAL A 422 -23.07 -14.48 35.78
C VAL A 422 -23.23 -15.73 34.90
N ASP A 423 -22.16 -16.50 34.71
CA ASP A 423 -22.20 -17.74 33.92
C ASP A 423 -23.09 -18.80 34.59
N VAL A 424 -23.00 -18.96 35.91
CA VAL A 424 -23.87 -19.89 36.68
C VAL A 424 -25.34 -19.47 36.63
N VAL A 425 -25.61 -18.17 36.61
CA VAL A 425 -26.98 -17.66 36.46
C VAL A 425 -27.47 -17.88 35.02
N ALA A 426 -26.63 -17.68 34.00
CA ALA A 426 -27.00 -17.90 32.60
C ALA A 426 -27.37 -19.38 32.33
N ASP A 427 -26.58 -20.32 32.86
CA ASP A 427 -26.83 -21.76 32.75
C ASP A 427 -28.13 -22.22 33.48
N GLN A 428 -28.64 -21.43 34.43
CA GLN A 428 -29.93 -21.71 35.10
C GLN A 428 -31.14 -21.22 34.29
N PHE A 429 -30.95 -20.33 33.32
CA PHE A 429 -32.02 -19.83 32.45
C PHE A 429 -32.13 -20.56 31.10
N ASP A 430 -31.10 -21.33 30.74
CA ASP A 430 -31.06 -22.13 29.49
C ASP A 430 -31.49 -23.60 29.67
N ASN A 431 -32.15 -23.96 30.79
CA ASN A 431 -32.79 -25.28 31.02
C ASN A 431 -34.32 -25.19 31.08
#